data_AF-A0A2V8JL99-F1
#
_entry.id   AF-A0A2V8JL99-F1
#
_cell.length_a   1.000
_cell.length_b   1.000
_cell.length_c   1.000
_cell.angle_alpha   90.00
_cell.angle_beta   90.00
_cell.angle_gamma   90.00
#
_symmetry.space_group_name_H-M   'P 1'
#
loop_
_entity.id
_entity.type
_entity.pdbx_description
1 polymer ?
#
loop_
_entity_poly.entity_id
_entity_poly.type
_entity_poly.pdbx_seq_one_letter_code
_entity_poly.pdbx_strand_id
1 'polypeptide(L)'
;MSEQLTRRKLIVSGLAAAGVSGLAVARRLAARYALIPPDSGGIYGVGETLTYASQRLLMSYHSLAREFERSQISKVIPVNGPPPDNDTYQRLRAGDFQDWRLTVDGLVARPSSFSLADLKRFPSRTQITHQACEEGWSFIAEWTGVPLSYVLNLVGVSPQAKYVVFFPFDQSWDSLDMPDAWHPQTLLAYGMNGEDLPTPHGAPVRLRVARQLGYKSVKYLARITVTDTLKNIGEGLGSYSPEVGYSWYAGI
;
A
#
# COMPACT_ATOMS: atom_id res chain seq x y z
N MET A 1 -24.39 1.16 20.66
CA MET A 1 -23.32 0.48 21.41
C MET A 1 -22.81 -0.69 20.58
N SER A 2 -21.62 -0.57 19.99
CA SER A 2 -21.01 -1.62 19.17
C SER A 2 -20.26 -2.58 20.09
N GLU A 3 -20.67 -3.85 20.17
CA GLU A 3 -19.88 -4.87 20.86
C GLU A 3 -18.63 -5.17 20.03
N GLN A 4 -17.47 -4.74 20.53
CA GLN A 4 -16.18 -5.17 20.01
C GLN A 4 -16.00 -6.66 20.32
N LEU A 5 -15.81 -7.49 19.30
CA LEU A 5 -15.37 -8.87 19.50
C LEU A 5 -13.97 -8.84 20.13
N THR A 6 -13.87 -9.28 21.39
CA THR A 6 -12.59 -9.40 22.08
C THR A 6 -11.80 -10.61 21.57
N ARG A 7 -10.46 -10.48 21.50
CA ARG A 7 -9.53 -11.54 21.06
C ARG A 7 -9.82 -12.91 21.68
N ARG A 8 -10.23 -12.92 22.96
CA ARG A 8 -10.54 -14.13 23.73
C ARG A 8 -11.85 -14.81 23.29
N LYS A 9 -12.89 -14.04 22.94
CA LYS A 9 -14.16 -14.59 22.44
C LYS A 9 -13.97 -15.30 21.10
N LEU A 10 -13.17 -14.71 20.21
CA LEU A 10 -12.96 -15.21 18.85
C LEU A 10 -12.24 -16.56 18.82
N ILE A 11 -11.20 -16.72 19.65
CA ILE A 11 -10.45 -17.98 19.80
C ILE A 11 -11.33 -19.10 20.36
N VAL A 12 -12.15 -18.81 21.38
CA VAL A 12 -13.02 -19.82 22.02
C VAL A 12 -14.17 -20.25 21.10
N SER A 13 -14.72 -19.33 20.30
CA SER A 13 -15.82 -19.65 19.38
C SER A 13 -15.38 -20.37 18.09
N GLY A 14 -14.10 -20.31 17.72
CA GLY A 14 -13.59 -20.84 16.45
C GLY A 14 -13.64 -22.37 16.32
N LEU A 15 -13.68 -23.11 17.43
CA LEU A 15 -13.62 -24.57 17.43
C LEU A 15 -14.98 -25.28 17.20
N ALA A 16 -16.10 -24.55 17.17
CA ALA A 16 -17.44 -25.16 17.21
C ALA A 16 -18.20 -25.21 15.88
N ALA A 17 -17.66 -24.70 14.77
CA ALA A 17 -18.43 -24.45 13.54
C ALA A 17 -17.88 -25.15 12.29
N ALA A 18 -17.69 -26.47 12.34
CA ALA A 18 -17.22 -27.29 11.20
C ALA A 18 -18.37 -27.83 10.31
N GLY A 19 -19.30 -26.96 9.89
CA GLY A 19 -20.40 -27.34 8.98
C GLY A 19 -20.72 -26.24 7.97
N VAL A 20 -21.49 -26.54 6.92
CA VAL A 20 -21.86 -25.59 5.83
C VAL A 20 -22.48 -24.30 6.39
N SER A 21 -23.35 -24.41 7.40
CA SER A 21 -23.92 -23.26 8.11
C SER A 21 -22.86 -22.44 8.85
N GLY A 22 -21.85 -23.09 9.43
CA GLY A 22 -20.70 -22.45 10.07
C GLY A 22 -19.83 -21.67 9.09
N LEU A 23 -19.56 -22.24 7.91
CA LEU A 23 -18.85 -21.57 6.81
C LEU A 23 -19.60 -20.34 6.29
N ALA A 24 -20.92 -20.45 6.11
CA ALA A 24 -21.75 -19.31 5.69
C ALA A 24 -21.75 -18.18 6.73
N VAL A 25 -21.84 -18.52 8.02
CA VAL A 25 -21.75 -17.56 9.12
C VAL A 25 -20.36 -16.93 9.17
N ALA A 26 -19.29 -17.72 9.07
CA ALA A 26 -17.91 -17.24 9.06
C ALA A 26 -17.66 -16.26 7.89
N ARG A 27 -18.12 -16.60 6.68
CA ARG A 27 -18.02 -15.70 5.52
C ARG A 27 -18.82 -14.41 5.71
N ARG A 28 -20.03 -14.48 6.27
CA ARG A 28 -20.82 -13.26 6.59
C ARG A 28 -20.12 -12.38 7.62
N LEU A 29 -19.53 -12.97 8.65
CA LEU A 29 -18.74 -12.23 9.64
C LEU A 29 -17.49 -11.62 9.02
N ALA A 30 -16.74 -12.37 8.22
CA ALA A 30 -15.57 -11.87 7.51
C ALA A 30 -15.94 -10.69 6.59
N ALA A 31 -17.02 -10.79 5.83
CA ALA A 31 -17.52 -9.69 5.00
C ALA A 31 -17.91 -8.46 5.84
N ARG A 32 -18.60 -8.67 6.96
CA ARG A 32 -19.03 -7.60 7.88
C ARG A 32 -17.84 -6.83 8.46
N TYR A 33 -16.73 -7.53 8.72
CA TYR A 33 -15.51 -6.95 9.27
C TYR A 33 -14.45 -6.60 8.22
N ALA A 34 -14.81 -6.62 6.92
CA ALA A 34 -13.91 -6.34 5.80
C ALA A 34 -12.62 -7.21 5.82
N LEU A 35 -12.77 -8.49 6.19
CA LEU A 35 -11.71 -9.50 6.27
C LEU A 35 -11.67 -10.42 5.02
N ILE A 36 -12.29 -10.00 3.93
CA ILE A 36 -12.26 -10.72 2.65
C ILE A 36 -11.49 -9.85 1.65
N PRO A 37 -10.31 -10.29 1.18
CA PRO A 37 -9.54 -9.52 0.21
C PRO A 37 -10.17 -9.58 -1.20
N PRO A 38 -9.86 -8.64 -2.09
CA PRO A 38 -10.38 -8.59 -3.46
C PRO A 38 -10.05 -9.84 -4.29
N ASP A 39 -8.87 -10.45 -4.07
CA ASP A 39 -8.38 -11.65 -4.74
C ASP A 39 -8.81 -12.97 -4.05
N SER A 40 -9.83 -12.93 -3.19
CA SER A 40 -10.37 -14.11 -2.49
C SER A 40 -11.02 -15.18 -3.37
N GLY A 41 -10.98 -15.01 -4.70
CA GLY A 41 -11.47 -15.99 -5.67
C GLY A 41 -10.43 -17.04 -6.07
N GLY A 42 -10.81 -17.97 -6.93
CA GLY A 42 -9.90 -18.97 -7.50
C GLY A 42 -9.37 -19.99 -6.49
N ILE A 43 -8.35 -20.76 -6.90
CA ILE A 43 -7.80 -21.89 -6.12
C ILE A 43 -6.99 -21.44 -4.89
N TYR A 44 -6.42 -20.24 -4.92
CA TYR A 44 -5.63 -19.68 -3.81
C TYR A 44 -6.44 -18.79 -2.87
N GLY A 45 -7.66 -18.39 -3.25
CA GLY A 45 -8.45 -17.39 -2.54
C GLY A 45 -8.77 -17.70 -1.08
N VAL A 46 -8.85 -19.00 -0.71
CA VAL A 46 -8.99 -19.41 0.70
C VAL A 46 -7.72 -19.08 1.49
N GLY A 47 -6.54 -19.36 0.92
CA GLY A 47 -5.25 -19.02 1.51
C GLY A 47 -5.10 -17.50 1.66
N GLU A 48 -5.41 -16.75 0.60
CA GLU A 48 -5.38 -15.28 0.62
C GLU A 48 -6.29 -14.70 1.70
N THR A 49 -7.52 -15.20 1.78
CA THR A 49 -8.48 -14.77 2.82
C THR A 49 -7.96 -15.08 4.22
N LEU A 50 -7.40 -16.28 4.44
CA LEU A 50 -6.85 -16.66 5.75
C LEU A 50 -5.64 -15.80 6.13
N THR A 51 -4.72 -15.54 5.20
CA THR A 51 -3.53 -14.70 5.42
C THR A 51 -3.96 -13.27 5.77
N TYR A 52 -4.79 -12.65 4.93
CA TYR A 52 -5.27 -11.28 5.15
C TYR A 52 -6.06 -11.14 6.46
N ALA A 53 -7.03 -12.03 6.70
CA ALA A 53 -7.83 -11.99 7.92
C ALA A 53 -6.97 -12.20 9.17
N SER A 54 -6.02 -13.13 9.14
CA SER A 54 -5.11 -13.39 10.26
C SER A 54 -4.27 -12.16 10.58
N GLN A 55 -3.67 -11.52 9.57
CA GLN A 55 -2.89 -10.32 9.81
C GLN A 55 -3.75 -9.15 10.34
N ARG A 56 -4.96 -8.95 9.80
CA ARG A 56 -5.88 -7.91 10.30
C ARG A 56 -6.38 -8.16 11.73
N LEU A 57 -6.47 -9.41 12.16
CA LEU A 57 -6.90 -9.76 13.53
C LEU A 57 -5.74 -9.77 14.53
N LEU A 58 -4.54 -10.20 14.10
CA LEU A 58 -3.39 -10.41 14.97
C LEU A 58 -2.50 -9.17 15.08
N MET A 59 -2.26 -8.48 13.97
CA MET A 59 -1.40 -7.29 13.97
C MET A 59 -2.19 -6.11 14.52
N SER A 60 -1.58 -5.36 15.44
CA SER A 60 -2.20 -4.10 15.86
C SER A 60 -2.11 -3.11 14.69
N TYR A 61 -3.15 -2.32 14.47
CA TYR A 61 -3.16 -1.24 13.47
C TYR A 61 -2.00 -0.25 13.62
N HIS A 62 -1.36 -0.22 14.80
CA HIS A 62 -0.28 0.69 15.15
C HIS A 62 1.09 -0.02 15.27
N SER A 63 1.17 -1.29 14.90
CA SER A 63 2.44 -2.04 14.98
C SER A 63 3.41 -1.49 13.95
N LEU A 64 4.44 -0.80 14.39
CA LEU A 64 5.48 -0.30 13.50
C LEU A 64 6.32 -1.47 12.95
N ALA A 65 6.65 -1.43 11.67
CA ALA A 65 7.77 -2.15 11.11
C ALA A 65 9.06 -1.74 11.80
N ARG A 66 9.97 -2.69 11.96
CA ARG A 66 11.27 -2.46 12.57
C ARG A 66 12.05 -1.39 11.80
N GLU A 67 12.59 -0.44 12.54
CA GLU A 67 13.56 0.52 12.02
C GLU A 67 14.99 0.09 12.35
N PHE A 68 15.92 0.48 11.49
CA PHE A 68 17.31 0.08 11.52
C PHE A 68 18.23 1.28 11.69
N GLU A 69 19.46 1.04 12.13
CA GLU A 69 20.47 2.08 12.21
C GLU A 69 21.01 2.44 10.82
N ARG A 70 21.50 3.68 10.65
CA ARG A 70 22.09 4.14 9.38
C ARG A 70 23.29 3.29 8.95
N SER A 71 24.04 2.73 9.90
CA SER A 71 25.15 1.80 9.65
C SER A 71 24.70 0.47 9.02
N GLN A 72 23.42 0.14 9.07
CA GLN A 72 22.83 -1.08 8.52
C GLN A 72 22.25 -0.89 7.11
N ILE A 73 22.31 0.32 6.55
CA ILE A 73 21.89 0.58 5.17
C ILE A 73 22.73 -0.31 4.23
N SER A 74 22.03 -0.99 3.32
CA SER A 74 22.67 -1.93 2.40
C SER A 74 23.60 -1.21 1.43
N LYS A 75 24.79 -1.77 1.22
CA LYS A 75 25.78 -1.23 0.26
C LYS A 75 25.30 -1.32 -1.19
N VAL A 76 24.50 -2.33 -1.49
CA VAL A 76 23.91 -2.57 -2.81
C VAL A 76 22.40 -2.53 -2.64
N ILE A 77 21.75 -1.68 -3.44
CA ILE A 77 20.30 -1.58 -3.49
C ILE A 77 19.84 -2.15 -4.85
N PRO A 78 19.18 -3.32 -4.87
CA PRO A 78 18.67 -3.90 -6.09
C PRO A 78 17.68 -2.97 -6.81
N VAL A 79 17.79 -2.90 -8.13
CA VAL A 79 16.83 -2.21 -9.00
C VAL A 79 15.98 -3.28 -9.70
N ASN A 80 14.68 -3.26 -9.44
CA ASN A 80 13.71 -4.08 -10.17
C ASN A 80 12.98 -3.24 -11.23
N GLY A 81 13.08 -3.67 -12.49
CA GLY A 81 12.45 -3.04 -13.66
C GLY A 81 13.10 -1.71 -14.12
N PRO A 82 13.01 -1.39 -15.43
CA PRO A 82 13.44 -0.09 -15.93
C PRO A 82 12.46 1.04 -15.52
N PRO A 83 12.89 2.31 -15.57
CA PRO A 83 11.97 3.45 -15.51
C PRO A 83 10.97 3.46 -16.68
N PRO A 84 9.80 4.12 -16.55
CA PRO A 84 8.83 4.24 -17.63
C PRO A 84 9.46 4.90 -18.85
N ASP A 85 9.25 4.33 -20.03
CA ASP A 85 9.81 4.78 -21.30
C ASP A 85 8.88 5.74 -22.07
N ASN A 86 7.65 5.95 -21.59
CA ASN A 86 6.68 6.82 -22.23
C ASN A 86 7.11 8.30 -22.25
N ASP A 87 6.71 8.99 -23.31
CA ASP A 87 7.10 10.38 -23.57
C ASP A 87 6.75 11.34 -22.41
N THR A 88 5.63 11.11 -21.73
CA THR A 88 5.19 11.97 -20.62
C THR A 88 6.19 11.92 -19.47
N TYR A 89 6.54 10.73 -18.99
CA TYR A 89 7.50 10.58 -17.91
C TYR A 89 8.91 11.05 -18.33
N GLN A 90 9.33 10.77 -19.56
CA GLN A 90 10.64 11.20 -20.06
C GLN A 90 10.76 12.73 -20.14
N ARG A 91 9.71 13.44 -20.59
CA ARG A 91 9.69 14.92 -20.55
C ARG A 91 9.75 15.46 -19.14
N LEU A 92 8.98 14.90 -18.21
CA LEU A 92 9.00 15.31 -16.80
C LEU A 92 10.38 15.11 -16.19
N ARG A 93 11.03 13.98 -16.46
CA ARG A 93 12.39 13.68 -16.01
C ARG A 93 13.42 14.65 -16.59
N ALA A 94 13.32 14.99 -17.87
CA ALA A 94 14.23 15.95 -18.52
C ALA A 94 14.10 17.38 -17.96
N GLY A 95 12.93 17.72 -17.41
CA GLY A 95 12.69 18.99 -16.70
C GLY A 95 12.85 18.91 -15.18
N ASP A 96 13.61 17.93 -14.66
CA ASP A 96 13.85 17.71 -13.22
C ASP A 96 12.56 17.65 -12.38
N PHE A 97 11.48 17.13 -12.98
CA PHE A 97 10.16 16.97 -12.38
C PHE A 97 9.51 18.27 -11.88
N GLN A 98 9.92 19.45 -12.37
CA GLN A 98 9.30 20.74 -11.99
C GLN A 98 7.80 20.80 -12.31
N ASP A 99 7.42 20.22 -13.45
CA ASP A 99 6.04 20.12 -13.92
C ASP A 99 5.33 18.83 -13.46
N TRP A 100 6.01 17.96 -12.71
CA TRP A 100 5.37 16.75 -12.20
C TRP A 100 4.28 17.10 -11.19
N ARG A 101 3.17 16.38 -11.25
CA ARG A 101 2.03 16.54 -10.35
C ARG A 101 1.49 15.19 -9.92
N LEU A 102 1.14 15.06 -8.65
CA LEU A 102 0.39 13.95 -8.08
C LEU A 102 -1.08 14.32 -7.97
N THR A 103 -1.92 13.69 -8.78
CA THR A 103 -3.37 13.85 -8.68
C THR A 103 -3.92 12.94 -7.57
N VAL A 104 -4.80 13.48 -6.72
CA VAL A 104 -5.52 12.72 -5.69
C VAL A 104 -7.03 12.95 -5.86
N ASP A 105 -7.77 11.90 -6.17
CA ASP A 105 -9.20 11.97 -6.50
C ASP A 105 -10.02 10.79 -5.94
N GLY A 106 -11.27 10.66 -6.42
CA GLY A 106 -12.22 9.63 -6.00
C GLY A 106 -13.08 10.09 -4.82
N LEU A 107 -13.23 9.23 -3.82
CA LEU A 107 -14.04 9.47 -2.62
C LEU A 107 -13.34 10.42 -1.62
N VAL A 108 -13.08 11.64 -2.07
CA VAL A 108 -12.44 12.72 -1.30
C VAL A 108 -13.28 14.00 -1.39
N ALA A 109 -13.29 14.81 -0.34
CA ALA A 109 -14.02 16.07 -0.31
C ALA A 109 -13.36 17.16 -1.16
N ARG A 110 -12.02 17.13 -1.28
CA ARG A 110 -11.21 18.12 -2.01
C ARG A 110 -10.22 17.42 -2.93
N PRO A 111 -10.65 16.96 -4.13
CA PRO A 111 -9.73 16.47 -5.14
C PRO A 111 -8.63 17.51 -5.39
N SER A 112 -7.37 17.07 -5.42
CA SER A 112 -6.21 17.95 -5.39
C SER A 112 -5.11 17.46 -6.33
N SER A 113 -4.23 18.36 -6.73
CA SER A 113 -3.04 18.06 -7.53
C SER A 113 -1.83 18.72 -6.87
N PHE A 114 -0.86 17.92 -6.42
CA PHE A 114 0.29 18.40 -5.66
C PHE A 114 1.56 18.38 -6.51
N SER A 115 2.35 19.44 -6.47
CA SER A 115 3.70 19.43 -7.04
C SER A 115 4.68 18.69 -6.11
N LEU A 116 5.86 18.33 -6.64
CA LEU A 116 6.95 17.80 -5.81
C LEU A 116 7.34 18.79 -4.71
N ALA A 117 7.34 20.10 -5.02
CA ALA A 117 7.64 21.15 -4.06
C ALA A 117 6.59 21.22 -2.93
N ASP A 118 5.30 21.01 -3.24
CA ASP A 118 4.25 20.97 -2.22
C ASP A 118 4.46 19.79 -1.26
N LEU A 119 4.72 18.60 -1.81
CA LEU A 119 4.97 17.41 -1.00
C LEU A 119 6.19 17.56 -0.08
N LYS A 120 7.27 18.19 -0.58
CA LYS A 120 8.47 18.50 0.22
C LYS A 120 8.24 19.55 1.31
N ARG A 121 7.16 20.34 1.25
CA ARG A 121 6.77 21.35 2.26
C ARG A 121 5.85 20.78 3.35
N PHE A 122 5.22 19.63 3.11
CA PHE A 122 4.38 18.97 4.11
C PHE A 122 5.23 18.35 5.22
N PRO A 123 4.63 18.00 6.38
CA PRO A 123 5.33 17.29 7.44
C PRO A 123 6.00 16.03 6.90
N SER A 124 7.33 16.02 6.95
CA SER A 124 8.14 14.92 6.45
C SER A 124 8.45 13.93 7.56
N ARG A 125 8.60 12.66 7.19
CA ARG A 125 9.11 11.59 8.04
C ARG A 125 10.24 10.87 7.33
N THR A 126 11.29 10.58 8.08
CA THR A 126 12.40 9.74 7.64
C THR A 126 12.36 8.43 8.42
N GLN A 127 12.50 7.30 7.74
CA GLN A 127 12.54 5.97 8.34
C GLN A 127 13.58 5.10 7.64
N ILE A 128 14.34 4.30 8.40
CA ILE A 128 15.26 3.31 7.84
C ILE A 128 14.62 1.95 7.99
N THR A 129 14.16 1.37 6.88
CA THR A 129 13.34 0.14 6.91
C THR A 129 13.86 -0.89 5.94
N HIS A 130 13.62 -2.16 6.28
CA HIS A 130 13.87 -3.29 5.41
C HIS A 130 12.79 -3.38 4.32
N GLN A 131 13.22 -3.73 3.11
CA GLN A 131 12.35 -4.03 1.98
C GLN A 131 12.67 -5.45 1.48
N ALA A 132 11.75 -6.38 1.71
CA ALA A 132 11.80 -7.73 1.18
C ALA A 132 11.11 -7.81 -0.19
N CYS A 133 11.73 -8.49 -1.16
CA CYS A 133 11.09 -8.86 -2.40
C CYS A 133 10.64 -10.32 -2.37
N GLU A 134 9.52 -10.62 -3.03
CA GLU A 134 9.05 -11.98 -3.27
C GLU A 134 10.11 -12.84 -4.00
N GLU A 135 10.93 -12.22 -4.84
CA GLU A 135 11.96 -12.88 -5.66
C GLU A 135 13.23 -13.28 -4.87
N GLY A 136 13.20 -13.21 -3.53
CA GLY A 136 14.25 -13.73 -2.66
C GLY A 136 15.41 -12.77 -2.35
N TRP A 137 15.37 -11.54 -2.84
CA TRP A 137 16.32 -10.49 -2.48
C TRP A 137 15.70 -9.45 -1.53
N SER A 138 16.54 -8.76 -0.77
CA SER A 138 16.09 -7.71 0.14
C SER A 138 17.19 -6.69 0.42
N PHE A 139 16.80 -5.52 0.91
CA PHE A 139 17.75 -4.47 1.30
C PHE A 139 17.18 -3.57 2.40
N ILE A 140 18.06 -2.83 3.06
CA ILE A 140 17.73 -1.78 4.04
C ILE A 140 18.08 -0.44 3.41
N ALA A 141 17.14 0.50 3.46
CA ALA A 141 17.35 1.87 2.99
C ALA A 141 16.64 2.87 3.90
N GLU A 142 17.19 4.08 3.94
CA GLU A 142 16.54 5.26 4.51
C GLU A 142 15.57 5.84 3.48
N TRP A 143 14.34 6.13 3.89
CA TRP A 143 13.29 6.70 3.07
C TRP A 143 12.79 7.98 3.72
N THR A 144 12.70 9.05 2.94
CA THR A 144 12.17 10.34 3.38
C THR A 144 10.97 10.73 2.53
N GLY A 145 9.88 11.12 3.17
CA GLY A 145 8.64 11.45 2.47
C GLY A 145 7.57 12.05 3.37
N VAL A 146 6.43 12.41 2.78
CA VAL A 146 5.23 12.79 3.54
C VAL A 146 4.45 11.51 3.91
N PRO A 147 3.98 11.37 5.17
CA PRO A 147 3.06 10.29 5.51
C PRO A 147 1.80 10.34 4.65
N LEU A 148 1.40 9.21 4.06
CA LEU A 148 0.21 9.16 3.21
C LEU A 148 -1.04 9.63 3.95
N SER A 149 -1.15 9.28 5.24
CA SER A 149 -2.21 9.73 6.14
C SER A 149 -2.37 11.27 6.19
N TYR A 150 -1.27 12.03 6.09
CA TYR A 150 -1.35 13.49 6.04
C TYR A 150 -2.06 13.96 4.78
N VAL A 151 -1.69 13.41 3.62
CA VAL A 151 -2.31 13.77 2.33
C VAL A 151 -3.79 13.34 2.30
N LEU A 152 -4.11 12.14 2.79
CA LEU A 152 -5.49 11.66 2.89
C LEU A 152 -6.36 12.54 3.80
N ASN A 153 -5.82 13.02 4.92
CA ASN A 153 -6.51 14.01 5.77
C ASN A 153 -6.70 15.35 5.05
N LEU A 154 -5.69 15.83 4.34
CA LEU A 154 -5.72 17.10 3.63
C LEU A 154 -6.82 17.15 2.55
N VAL A 155 -6.99 16.06 1.79
CA VAL A 155 -8.03 15.95 0.76
C VAL A 155 -9.41 15.58 1.33
N GLY A 156 -9.47 15.13 2.59
CA GLY A 156 -10.71 14.78 3.29
C GLY A 156 -11.36 13.51 2.74
N VAL A 157 -10.75 12.35 3.02
CA VAL A 157 -11.28 11.03 2.64
C VAL A 157 -12.69 10.78 3.20
N SER A 158 -13.59 10.27 2.36
CA SER A 158 -14.94 9.85 2.76
C SER A 158 -14.90 8.70 3.77
N PRO A 159 -15.76 8.68 4.81
CA PRO A 159 -15.91 7.53 5.70
C PRO A 159 -16.35 6.23 5.01
N GLN A 160 -16.85 6.31 3.78
CA GLN A 160 -17.25 5.14 2.99
C GLN A 160 -16.07 4.50 2.24
N ALA A 161 -14.93 5.19 2.15
CA ALA A 161 -13.78 4.71 1.43
C ALA A 161 -13.18 3.47 2.12
N LYS A 162 -12.77 2.50 1.31
CA LYS A 162 -12.20 1.22 1.77
C LYS A 162 -10.78 1.00 1.26
N TYR A 163 -10.44 1.62 0.14
CA TYR A 163 -9.17 1.40 -0.55
C TYR A 163 -8.59 2.71 -1.08
N VAL A 164 -7.27 2.70 -1.25
CA VAL A 164 -6.50 3.73 -1.94
C VAL A 164 -5.75 3.05 -3.07
N VAL A 165 -5.96 3.51 -4.30
CA VAL A 165 -5.36 2.96 -5.52
C VAL A 165 -4.28 3.90 -6.00
N PHE A 166 -3.15 3.35 -6.42
CA PHE A 166 -1.95 4.06 -6.82
C PHE A 166 -1.65 3.73 -8.29
N PHE A 167 -1.70 4.76 -9.13
CA PHE A 167 -1.43 4.66 -10.55
C PHE A 167 -0.07 5.29 -10.86
N PRO A 168 0.91 4.48 -11.29
CA PRO A 168 2.19 4.98 -11.76
C PRO A 168 2.11 5.49 -13.20
N PHE A 169 3.23 6.01 -13.72
CA PHE A 169 3.37 6.31 -15.15
C PHE A 169 3.55 5.06 -16.03
N ASP A 170 3.75 3.89 -15.43
CA ASP A 170 3.72 2.60 -16.13
C ASP A 170 2.40 1.85 -15.85
N GLN A 171 2.32 0.56 -16.21
CA GLN A 171 1.09 -0.23 -16.08
C GLN A 171 0.99 -0.98 -14.73
N SER A 172 1.97 -0.86 -13.83
CA SER A 172 2.11 -1.66 -12.60
C SER A 172 1.36 -1.07 -11.39
N TRP A 173 0.09 -0.73 -11.58
CA TRP A 173 -0.74 -0.12 -10.54
C TRP A 173 -1.02 -1.09 -9.38
N ASP A 174 -1.25 -0.53 -8.18
CA ASP A 174 -1.54 -1.30 -6.97
C ASP A 174 -2.53 -0.57 -6.06
N SER A 175 -3.03 -1.23 -5.02
CA SER A 175 -3.89 -0.64 -4.00
C SER A 175 -3.55 -1.10 -2.58
N LEU A 176 -3.96 -0.28 -1.62
CA LEU A 176 -3.95 -0.58 -0.19
C LEU A 176 -5.37 -0.48 0.36
N ASP A 177 -5.65 -1.24 1.40
CA ASP A 177 -6.80 -0.97 2.25
C ASP A 177 -6.52 0.22 3.18
N MET A 178 -7.59 0.72 3.82
CA MET A 178 -7.47 1.86 4.74
C MET A 178 -6.48 1.64 5.89
N PRO A 179 -6.48 0.49 6.61
CA PRO A 179 -5.48 0.21 7.64
C PRO A 179 -4.03 0.51 7.24
N ASP A 180 -3.57 0.03 6.08
CA ASP A 180 -2.19 0.27 5.65
C ASP A 180 -2.02 1.66 5.01
N ALA A 181 -3.06 2.21 4.38
CA ALA A 181 -3.02 3.58 3.85
C ALA A 181 -2.89 4.64 4.96
N TRP A 182 -3.51 4.41 6.12
CA TRP A 182 -3.42 5.28 7.29
C TRP A 182 -2.18 5.05 8.17
N HIS A 183 -1.42 3.99 7.90
CA HIS A 183 -0.29 3.60 8.73
C HIS A 183 0.81 4.67 8.74
N PRO A 184 1.40 5.02 9.90
CA PRO A 184 2.39 6.11 10.02
C PRO A 184 3.71 5.87 9.27
N GLN A 185 4.02 4.62 8.92
CA GLN A 185 5.19 4.24 8.09
C GLN A 185 4.85 4.02 6.61
N THR A 186 3.63 4.36 6.19
CA THR A 186 3.26 4.41 4.76
C THR A 186 3.53 5.81 4.25
N LEU A 187 4.53 5.95 3.38
CA LEU A 187 5.04 7.24 2.92
C LEU A 187 4.81 7.41 1.42
N LEU A 188 4.58 8.66 1.01
CA LEU A 188 4.91 9.12 -0.33
C LEU A 188 6.37 9.61 -0.28
N ALA A 189 7.29 8.71 -0.60
CA ALA A 189 8.73 8.92 -0.46
C ALA A 189 9.27 9.68 -1.69
N TYR A 190 9.98 10.77 -1.43
CA TYR A 190 10.67 11.60 -2.42
C TYR A 190 12.19 11.67 -2.17
N GLY A 191 12.69 11.02 -1.12
CA GLY A 191 14.12 10.93 -0.82
C GLY A 191 14.53 9.52 -0.39
N MET A 192 15.78 9.17 -0.67
CA MET A 192 16.38 7.88 -0.34
C MET A 192 17.85 8.06 0.07
N ASN A 193 18.25 7.48 1.21
CA ASN A 193 19.63 7.50 1.71
C ASN A 193 20.25 8.91 1.83
N GLY A 194 19.46 9.89 2.27
CA GLY A 194 19.87 11.28 2.45
C GLY A 194 19.81 12.16 1.19
N GLU A 195 19.52 11.57 0.03
CA GLU A 195 19.47 12.27 -1.27
C GLU A 195 18.05 12.27 -1.85
N ASP A 196 17.84 13.02 -2.93
CA ASP A 196 16.63 12.91 -3.73
C ASP A 196 16.46 11.49 -4.30
N LEU A 197 15.21 11.03 -4.42
CA LEU A 197 14.89 9.67 -4.84
C LEU A 197 15.49 9.38 -6.22
N PRO A 198 16.38 8.38 -6.38
CA PRO A 198 16.97 8.07 -7.68
C PRO A 198 15.92 7.54 -8.66
N THR A 199 16.06 7.86 -9.95
CA THR A 199 15.14 7.41 -11.00
C THR A 199 14.90 5.89 -10.97
N PRO A 200 15.91 5.01 -10.90
CA PRO A 200 15.67 3.56 -10.86
C PRO A 200 14.84 3.07 -9.66
N HIS A 201 14.73 3.88 -8.61
CA HIS A 201 13.96 3.59 -7.40
C HIS A 201 12.60 4.29 -7.35
N GLY A 202 12.16 4.95 -8.42
CA GLY A 202 10.80 5.47 -8.54
C GLY A 202 10.66 6.99 -8.44
N ALA A 203 11.69 7.75 -8.81
CA ALA A 203 11.62 9.21 -8.85
C ALA A 203 10.39 9.73 -9.65
N PRO A 204 9.88 10.93 -9.33
CA PRO A 204 10.27 11.79 -8.21
C PRO A 204 9.64 11.35 -6.89
N VAL A 205 8.57 10.55 -6.94
CA VAL A 205 7.83 10.07 -5.77
C VAL A 205 7.41 8.63 -5.97
N ARG A 206 7.62 7.82 -4.93
CA ARG A 206 7.10 6.45 -4.84
C ARG A 206 6.21 6.27 -3.62
N LEU A 207 5.35 5.26 -3.66
CA LEU A 207 4.76 4.70 -2.46
C LEU A 207 5.82 3.86 -1.74
N ARG A 208 5.87 3.97 -0.41
CA ARG A 208 6.67 3.11 0.46
C ARG A 208 5.81 2.53 1.56
N VAL A 209 5.66 1.20 1.56
CA VAL A 209 4.86 0.44 2.55
C VAL A 209 5.79 -0.50 3.32
N ALA A 210 6.17 -0.12 4.54
CA ALA A 210 7.19 -0.86 5.30
C ALA A 210 6.73 -2.24 5.81
N ARG A 211 5.41 -2.47 5.87
CA ARG A 211 4.78 -3.68 6.42
C ARG A 211 4.34 -4.69 5.37
N GLN A 212 4.69 -4.46 4.10
CA GLN A 212 4.38 -5.37 3.02
C GLN A 212 5.59 -5.58 2.10
N LEU A 213 5.51 -6.61 1.26
CA LEU A 213 6.54 -6.92 0.27
C LEU A 213 6.75 -5.79 -0.76
N GLY A 214 7.91 -5.82 -1.40
CA GLY A 214 8.44 -4.71 -2.19
C GLY A 214 7.58 -4.27 -3.37
N TYR A 215 6.82 -5.19 -3.99
CA TYR A 215 5.95 -4.85 -5.12
C TYR A 215 4.79 -3.93 -4.72
N LYS A 216 4.35 -3.99 -3.46
CA LYS A 216 3.33 -3.09 -2.89
C LYS A 216 3.78 -1.64 -2.78
N SER A 217 5.09 -1.39 -2.87
CA SER A 217 5.67 -0.05 -2.84
C SER A 217 5.80 0.50 -4.26
N VAL A 218 4.69 0.95 -4.86
CA VAL A 218 4.60 1.43 -6.26
C VAL A 218 5.59 2.55 -6.58
N LYS A 219 6.30 2.46 -7.70
CA LYS A 219 7.26 3.47 -8.20
C LYS A 219 6.58 4.48 -9.14
N TYR A 220 7.22 5.63 -9.41
CA TYR A 220 6.81 6.54 -10.48
C TYR A 220 5.36 7.05 -10.38
N LEU A 221 4.92 7.42 -9.17
CA LEU A 221 3.52 7.76 -8.93
C LEU A 221 3.06 8.94 -9.80
N ALA A 222 1.87 8.80 -10.39
CA ALA A 222 1.20 9.83 -11.17
C ALA A 222 -0.13 10.23 -10.53
N ARG A 223 -0.87 9.26 -9.98
CA ARG A 223 -2.22 9.48 -9.44
C ARG A 223 -2.53 8.54 -8.28
N ILE A 224 -3.36 9.04 -7.37
CA ILE A 224 -3.99 8.30 -6.28
C ILE A 224 -5.51 8.44 -6.40
N THR A 225 -6.24 7.33 -6.27
CA THR A 225 -7.70 7.33 -6.26
C THR A 225 -8.23 6.63 -5.02
N VAL A 226 -9.08 7.32 -4.28
CA VAL A 226 -9.74 6.77 -3.10
C VAL A 226 -11.08 6.16 -3.53
N THR A 227 -11.35 4.92 -3.13
CA THR A 227 -12.53 4.17 -3.58
C THR A 227 -13.09 3.27 -2.49
N ASP A 228 -14.35 2.85 -2.63
CA ASP A 228 -15.01 1.85 -1.78
C ASP A 228 -15.04 0.45 -2.42
N THR A 229 -14.64 0.35 -3.70
CA THR A 229 -14.61 -0.89 -4.47
C THR A 229 -13.42 -0.95 -5.42
N LEU A 230 -12.86 -2.16 -5.55
CA LEU A 230 -11.80 -2.47 -6.51
C LEU A 230 -12.32 -3.31 -7.69
N LYS A 231 -13.59 -3.75 -7.66
CA LYS A 231 -14.17 -4.65 -8.67
C LYS A 231 -14.19 -4.08 -10.09
N ASN A 232 -14.11 -2.75 -10.22
CA ASN A 232 -14.23 -2.04 -11.49
C ASN A 232 -12.88 -1.48 -11.96
N ILE A 233 -11.77 -1.96 -11.40
CA ILE A 233 -10.40 -1.52 -11.71
C ILE A 233 -9.57 -2.76 -12.06
N GLY A 234 -8.91 -2.74 -13.23
CA GLY A 234 -8.22 -3.91 -13.79
C GLY A 234 -9.16 -5.11 -13.92
N GLU A 235 -8.69 -6.29 -13.51
CA GLU A 235 -9.50 -7.52 -13.49
C GLU A 235 -10.39 -7.64 -12.23
N GLY A 236 -10.45 -6.59 -11.40
CA GLY A 236 -11.26 -6.59 -10.17
C GLY A 236 -10.63 -7.38 -9.02
N LEU A 237 -9.37 -7.79 -9.16
CA LEU A 237 -8.59 -8.54 -8.16
C LEU A 237 -7.84 -7.66 -7.17
N GLY A 238 -8.00 -6.35 -7.27
CA GLY A 238 -7.49 -5.37 -6.30
C GLY A 238 -6.21 -4.65 -6.71
N SER A 239 -5.38 -5.25 -7.55
CA SER A 239 -4.13 -4.67 -8.07
C SER A 239 -3.67 -5.43 -9.32
N TYR A 240 -2.64 -4.93 -10.00
CA TYR A 240 -1.97 -5.68 -11.07
C TYR A 240 -1.33 -7.00 -10.57
N SER A 241 -0.87 -7.05 -9.31
CA SER A 241 -0.12 -8.19 -8.76
C SER A 241 -0.85 -9.56 -8.84
N PRO A 242 -2.13 -9.70 -8.42
CA PRO A 242 -2.93 -10.90 -8.65
C PRO A 242 -3.14 -11.30 -10.09
N GLU A 243 -3.17 -10.34 -11.02
CA GLU A 243 -3.33 -10.61 -12.46
C GLU A 243 -2.12 -11.38 -13.02
N VAL A 244 -0.97 -11.28 -12.36
CA VAL A 244 0.27 -11.99 -12.71
C VAL A 244 0.70 -13.04 -11.69
N GLY A 245 -0.18 -13.40 -10.76
CA GLY A 245 0.01 -14.54 -9.85
C GLY A 245 0.64 -14.23 -8.48
N TYR A 246 0.71 -12.96 -8.07
CA TYR A 246 1.10 -12.55 -6.72
C TYR A 246 -0.11 -12.21 -5.85
N SER A 247 -0.01 -12.31 -4.53
CA SER A 247 -1.09 -11.95 -3.61
C SER A 247 -1.42 -10.45 -3.65
N TRP A 248 -2.68 -10.07 -3.47
CA TRP A 248 -3.06 -8.66 -3.30
C TRP A 248 -2.53 -8.12 -1.97
N TYR A 249 -2.66 -8.91 -0.90
CA TYR A 249 -2.18 -8.54 0.42
C TYR A 249 -0.89 -9.26 0.75
N ALA A 250 0.20 -8.50 0.86
CA ALA A 250 1.56 -9.03 0.95
C ALA A 250 2.24 -8.68 2.28
N GLY A 251 1.49 -8.72 3.38
CA GLY A 251 1.99 -8.26 4.68
C GLY A 251 3.07 -9.15 5.28
N ILE A 252 4.01 -8.54 6.00
CA ILE A 252 5.16 -9.18 6.68
C ILE A 252 5.31 -8.73 8.14
#